data_AF-A0A2V8ZQM2-F1
#
_entry.id   AF-A0A2V8ZQM2-F1
#
_cell.length_a   1.000
_cell.length_b   1.000
_cell.length_c   1.000
_cell.angle_alpha   90.00
_cell.angle_beta   90.00
_cell.angle_gamma   90.00
#
_symmetry.space_group_name_H-M   'P 1'
#
loop_
_entity.id
_entity.type
_entity.pdbx_description
1 polymer ?
#
loop_
_entity_poly.entity_id
_entity_poly.type
_entity_poly.pdbx_seq_one_letter_code
_entity_poly.pdbx_strand_id
1 'polypeptide(L)'
;MLVHDDVDNNVNPVETMRFVDSLIKANKDFDMLLVPNMYHGEGRNLYLVRRRLDYFVQHLLGVTPPENFEIEQAPPEESAGRN
;
A
#
# COMPACT_ATOMS: atom_id res chain seq x y z
N MET A 1 6.06 4.45 6.06
CA MET A 1 5.92 3.26 5.19
C MET A 1 6.22 3.61 3.75
N LEU A 2 7.08 2.82 3.10
CA LEU A 2 7.36 2.81 1.67
C LEU A 2 6.57 1.68 1.00
N VAL A 3 5.99 1.93 -0.18
CA VAL A 3 5.27 0.91 -0.96
C VAL A 3 5.73 1.00 -2.39
N HIS A 4 6.10 -0.14 -2.99
CA HIS A 4 6.51 -0.19 -4.38
C HIS A 4 6.05 -1.50 -5.04
N ASP A 5 5.73 -1.44 -6.32
CA ASP A 5 5.28 -2.56 -7.13
C ASP A 5 6.47 -3.22 -7.85
N ASP A 6 6.68 -4.54 -7.72
CA ASP A 6 7.93 -5.18 -8.18
C ASP A 6 8.12 -5.21 -9.71
N VAL A 7 7.02 -5.14 -10.48
CA VAL A 7 7.02 -5.09 -11.96
C VAL A 7 6.63 -3.71 -12.49
N ASP A 8 6.83 -2.64 -11.70
CA ASP A 8 6.58 -1.28 -12.15
C ASP A 8 7.53 -0.91 -13.31
N ASN A 9 6.94 -0.77 -14.51
CA ASN A 9 7.64 -0.43 -15.75
C ASN A 9 7.71 1.09 -16.01
N ASN A 10 7.07 1.91 -15.17
CA ASN A 10 7.07 3.37 -15.25
C ASN A 10 8.04 3.97 -14.22
N VAL A 11 7.94 3.54 -12.97
CA VAL A 11 8.82 3.94 -11.86
C VAL A 11 9.57 2.71 -11.36
N ASN A 12 10.81 2.55 -11.82
CA ASN A 12 11.59 1.36 -11.52
C ASN A 12 11.82 1.19 -9.99
N PRO A 13 11.62 -0.02 -9.42
CA PRO A 13 11.85 -0.31 -8.00
C PRO A 13 13.24 0.06 -7.48
N VAL A 14 14.24 0.09 -8.35
CA VAL A 14 15.62 0.49 -8.00
C VAL A 14 15.65 1.88 -7.36
N GLU A 15 14.80 2.81 -7.77
CA GLU A 15 14.77 4.16 -7.16
C GLU A 15 14.36 4.12 -5.69
N THR A 16 13.35 3.32 -5.34
CA THR A 16 12.98 3.11 -3.94
C THR A 16 14.09 2.37 -3.18
N MET A 17 14.76 1.40 -3.81
CA MET A 17 15.87 0.67 -3.17
C MET A 17 17.08 1.57 -2.86
N ARG A 18 17.35 2.60 -3.67
CA ARG A 18 18.39 3.59 -3.38
C ARG A 18 18.07 4.43 -2.14
N PHE A 19 16.80 4.77 -1.94
CA PHE A 19 16.37 5.46 -0.74
C PHE A 19 16.46 4.55 0.50
N VAL A 20 16.06 3.28 0.37
CA VAL A 20 16.21 2.26 1.43
C VAL A 20 17.67 2.09 1.86
N ASP A 21 18.60 1.97 0.92
CA ASP A 21 20.04 1.89 1.22
C ASP A 21 20.52 3.12 2.01
N SER A 22 20.03 4.30 1.66
CA SER A 22 20.37 5.55 2.38
C SER A 22 19.83 5.56 3.82
N LEU A 23 18.61 5.05 4.04
CA LEU A 23 18.02 4.92 5.38
C LEU A 23 18.80 3.91 6.24
N ILE A 24 19.19 2.76 5.67
CA ILE A 24 20.00 1.74 6.34
C ILE A 24 21.36 2.32 6.77
N LYS A 25 22.06 2.99 5.85
CA LYS A 25 23.36 3.65 6.14
C LYS A 25 23.25 4.72 7.23
N ALA A 26 22.10 5.38 7.34
CA ALA A 26 21.82 6.36 8.38
C ALA A 26 21.28 5.76 9.69
N ASN A 27 21.18 4.42 9.79
CA ASN A 27 20.61 3.68 10.91
C ASN A 27 19.21 4.20 11.29
N LYS A 28 18.31 4.30 10.30
CA LYS A 28 16.93 4.74 10.48
C LYS A 28 15.97 3.58 10.31
N ASP A 29 14.99 3.50 11.20
CA ASP A 29 13.87 2.57 11.08
C ASP A 29 12.94 3.00 9.94
N PHE A 30 12.43 2.02 9.20
CA PHE A 30 11.42 2.23 8.17
C PHE A 30 10.61 0.97 7.94
N ASP A 31 9.35 1.16 7.53
CA ASP A 31 8.48 0.09 7.06
C ASP A 31 8.47 0.09 5.53
N MET A 32 8.56 -1.09 4.92
CA MET A 32 8.46 -1.24 3.47
C MET A 32 7.55 -2.40 3.11
N LEU A 33 6.74 -2.21 2.07
CA LEU A 33 5.97 -3.26 1.40
C LEU A 33 6.33 -3.29 -0.08
N LEU A 34 6.97 -4.36 -0.53
CA LEU A 34 7.18 -4.64 -1.94
C LEU A 34 6.06 -5.58 -2.42
N VAL A 35 5.33 -5.17 -3.44
CA VAL A 35 4.11 -5.86 -3.89
C VAL A 35 4.42 -6.73 -5.10
N PRO A 36 4.26 -8.07 -5.02
CA PRO A 36 4.63 -8.96 -6.09
C PRO A 36 3.61 -9.00 -7.23
N ASN A 37 4.10 -9.16 -8.46
CA ASN A 37 3.33 -9.22 -9.71
C ASN A 37 2.41 -8.02 -9.94
N MET A 38 2.80 -6.84 -9.43
CA MET A 38 2.00 -5.63 -9.49
C MET A 38 2.59 -4.66 -10.51
N TYR A 39 1.72 -4.09 -11.35
CA TYR A 39 2.09 -3.03 -12.30
C TYR A 39 1.70 -1.65 -11.78
N HIS A 40 2.32 -0.62 -12.38
CA HIS A 40 2.06 0.76 -12.05
C HIS A 40 0.55 1.11 -12.09
N GLY A 41 0.04 1.65 -11.00
CA GLY A 41 -1.34 2.15 -10.93
C GLY A 41 -2.38 1.12 -10.49
N GLU A 42 -1.99 -0.12 -10.18
CA GLU A 42 -2.87 -1.13 -9.59
C GLU A 42 -3.10 -0.93 -8.06
N GLY A 43 -2.85 0.27 -7.55
CA GLY A 43 -2.98 0.66 -6.14
C GLY A 43 -4.40 0.58 -5.54
N ARG A 44 -5.39 0.08 -6.29
CA ARG A 44 -6.75 -0.25 -5.79
C ARG A 44 -6.86 -1.67 -5.24
N ASN A 45 -5.76 -2.42 -5.20
CA ASN A 45 -5.74 -3.71 -4.52
C ASN A 45 -6.16 -3.54 -3.05
N LEU A 46 -7.19 -4.28 -2.62
CA LEU A 46 -7.78 -4.16 -1.28
C LEU A 46 -6.78 -4.49 -0.16
N TYR A 47 -5.80 -5.36 -0.43
CA TYR A 47 -4.71 -5.62 0.49
C TYR A 47 -3.86 -4.37 0.74
N LEU A 48 -3.53 -3.61 -0.30
CA LEU A 48 -2.75 -2.37 -0.17
C LEU A 48 -3.54 -1.28 0.56
N VAL A 49 -4.85 -1.18 0.28
CA VAL A 49 -5.74 -0.28 1.01
C VAL A 49 -5.74 -0.65 2.51
N ARG A 50 -5.94 -1.93 2.84
CA ARG A 50 -5.90 -2.43 4.22
C ARG A 50 -4.57 -2.13 4.90
N ARG A 51 -3.43 -2.48 4.28
CA ARG A 51 -2.09 -2.23 4.86
C ARG A 51 -1.83 -0.74 5.11
N ARG A 52 -2.29 0.14 4.22
CA ARG A 52 -2.19 1.59 4.40
C ARG A 52 -3.05 2.08 5.57
N LEU A 53 -4.28 1.57 5.70
CA LEU A 53 -5.15 1.91 6.82
C LEU A 53 -4.58 1.38 8.15
N ASP A 54 -4.12 0.13 8.20
CA ASP A 54 -3.45 -0.46 9.37
C ASP A 54 -2.29 0.42 9.84
N TYR A 55 -1.49 0.95 8.90
CA TYR A 55 -0.38 1.85 9.20
C TYR A 55 -0.84 3.12 9.91
N PHE A 56 -1.93 3.75 9.43
CA PHE A 56 -2.48 4.94 10.10
C PHE A 56 -3.12 4.59 11.44
N VAL A 57 -3.84 3.48 11.54
CA VAL A 57 -4.42 3.03 12.81
C VAL A 57 -3.31 2.83 13.86
N GLN A 58 -2.20 2.20 13.48
CA GLN A 58 -1.07 1.99 14.37
C GLN A 58 -0.30 3.28 14.71
N HIS A 59 0.08 4.07 13.70
CA HIS A 59 1.04 5.16 13.89
C HIS A 59 0.42 6.54 14.05
N LEU A 60 -0.80 6.77 13.54
CA LEU A 60 -1.52 8.03 13.69
C LEU A 60 -2.53 7.96 14.84
N LEU A 61 -3.32 6.88 14.92
CA LEU A 61 -4.30 6.70 15.99
C LEU A 61 -3.70 6.06 17.25
N GLY A 62 -2.55 5.39 17.14
CA GLY A 62 -1.83 4.83 18.30
C GLY A 62 -2.45 3.56 18.86
N VAL A 63 -3.25 2.83 18.06
CA VAL A 63 -3.93 1.60 18.50
C VAL A 63 -3.55 0.42 17.61
N THR A 64 -3.62 -0.79 18.15
CA THR A 64 -3.34 -2.00 17.36
C THR A 64 -4.42 -2.21 16.31
N PRO A 65 -4.08 -2.30 15.01
CA PRO A 65 -5.07 -2.58 13.97
C PRO A 65 -5.64 -4.01 14.10
N PRO A 66 -6.90 -4.23 13.68
CA PRO A 66 -7.49 -5.56 13.68
C PRO A 66 -6.72 -6.52 12.77
N GLU A 67 -6.55 -7.76 13.23
CA GLU A 67 -5.85 -8.78 12.45
C GLU A 67 -6.65 -9.16 11.19
N ASN A 68 -5.96 -9.14 10.04
CA ASN A 68 -6.48 -9.59 8.74
C ASN A 68 -7.87 -9.05 8.37
N PHE A 69 -8.15 -7.79 8.70
CA PHE A 69 -9.42 -7.16 8.38
C PHE A 69 -9.74 -7.23 6.88
N GLU A 70 -10.88 -7.80 6.52
CA GLU A 70 -11.30 -7.88 5.12
C GLU A 70 -12.05 -6.61 4.73
N ILE A 71 -11.59 -5.95 3.66
CA ILE A 71 -12.29 -4.80 3.09
C ILE A 71 -13.26 -5.35 2.05
N GLU A 72 -14.56 -5.17 2.28
CA GLU A 72 -15.59 -5.48 1.31
C GLU A 72 -15.81 -4.27 0.39
N GLN A 73 -15.91 -4.52 -0.92
CA GLN A 73 -16.39 -3.48 -1.83
C GLN A 73 -17.88 -3.32 -1.64
N ALA A 74 -18.35 -2.07 -1.53
CA ALA A 74 -19.79 -1.81 -1.56
C ALA A 74 -20.39 -2.43 -2.84
N PRO A 75 -21.60 -3.03 -2.75
CA PRO A 75 -22.27 -3.50 -3.94
C PRO A 75 -22.38 -2.34 -4.96
N PRO A 76 -22.29 -2.63 -6.27
CA PRO A 76 -22.47 -1.58 -7.26
C PRO A 76 -23.80 -0.89 -6.99
N GLU A 77 -23.79 0.45 -6.93
CA GLU A 77 -25.05 1.20 -6.96
C GLU A 77 -25.79 0.74 -8.22
N GLU A 78 -26.97 0.13 -8.05
CA GLU A 78 -27.87 -0.12 -9.17
C GLU A 78 -27.96 1.16 -9.96
N SER A 79 -27.52 1.11 -11.23
CA SER A 79 -27.55 2.24 -12.13
C SER A 79 -28.96 2.84 -12.07
N ALA A 80 -29.11 3.96 -11.34
CA ALA A 80 -30.34 4.72 -11.31
C ALA A 80 -30.67 4.99 -12.77
N GLY A 81 -31.74 4.35 -13.24
CA GLY A 81 -32.09 4.24 -14.64
C GLY A 81 -32.03 5.61 -15.30
N ARG A 82 -30.99 5.82 -16.12
CA ARG A 82 -30.98 6.92 -17.08
C ARG A 82 -31.68 6.39 -18.32
N ASN A 83 -33.00 6.58 -18.32
CA ASN A 83 -33.85 6.55 -19.51
C ASN A 83 -33.37 7.60 -20.52
#